data_AF-A0A6M1LDW9-F1
#
_entry.id   AF-A0A6M1LDW9-F1
#
_cell.length_a   1.000
_cell.length_b   1.000
_cell.length_c   1.000
_cell.angle_alpha   90.00
_cell.angle_beta   90.00
_cell.angle_gamma   90.00
#
_symmetry.space_group_name_H-M   'P 1'
#
loop_
_entity.id
_entity.type
_entity.pdbx_description
1 polymer ?
#
loop_
_entity_poly.entity_id
_entity_poly.type
_entity_poly.pdbx_seq_one_letter_code
_entity_poly.pdbx_strand_id
1 'polypeptide(L)'
;LAGVGRTTLAMARHRDLPAGLAAVHPRYRVPHRAELAVAAVVILVVVLGDVRGAIGFSACTVLVYYAITNAAALTLGREPERKLPVQALAVAGLVGCVLLAVNLPLSSVLAGFGVLALGAVWYALRSARR
;
A
#
# COMPACT_ATOMS: atom_id res chain seq x y z
N LEU A 1 -7.95 -5.67 -8.49
CA LEU A 1 -6.63 -6.18 -8.97
C LEU A 1 -6.01 -5.30 -10.05
N ALA A 2 -6.74 -4.88 -11.09
CA ALA A 2 -6.18 -4.12 -12.23
C ALA A 2 -5.36 -2.86 -11.88
N GLY A 3 -5.72 -2.14 -10.81
CA GLY A 3 -4.90 -1.01 -10.31
C GLY A 3 -3.55 -1.45 -9.74
N VAL A 4 -3.57 -2.48 -8.89
CA VAL A 4 -2.37 -3.09 -8.28
C VAL A 4 -1.48 -3.73 -9.35
N GLY A 5 -2.06 -4.38 -10.35
CA GLY A 5 -1.30 -4.96 -11.46
C GLY A 5 -0.48 -3.92 -12.23
N ARG A 6 -1.01 -2.70 -12.44
CA ARG A 6 -0.29 -1.61 -13.12
C ARG A 6 0.84 -1.03 -12.27
N THR A 7 0.65 -0.85 -10.96
CA THR A 7 1.71 -0.38 -10.06
C THR A 7 2.80 -1.43 -9.91
N THR A 8 2.46 -2.71 -9.74
CA THR A 8 3.43 -3.82 -9.69
C THR A 8 4.22 -3.93 -10.99
N LEU A 9 3.57 -3.77 -12.15
CA LEU A 9 4.25 -3.75 -13.45
C LEU A 9 5.24 -2.58 -13.56
N ALA A 10 4.84 -1.37 -13.15
CA ALA A 10 5.71 -0.20 -13.16
C ALA A 10 6.91 -0.39 -12.23
N MET A 11 6.69 -0.87 -11.00
CA MET A 11 7.77 -1.17 -10.06
C MET A 11 8.70 -2.27 -10.57
N ALA A 12 8.18 -3.34 -11.18
CA ALA A 12 8.99 -4.40 -11.77
C ALA A 12 9.85 -3.88 -12.96
N ARG A 13 9.35 -2.89 -13.72
CA ARG A 13 10.12 -2.21 -14.78
C ARG A 13 11.23 -1.32 -14.22
N HIS A 14 10.97 -0.59 -13.14
CA HIS A 14 12.00 0.13 -12.38
C HIS A 14 12.94 -0.79 -11.61
N ARG A 15 12.77 -2.10 -11.80
CA ARG A 15 13.38 -3.22 -11.12
C ARG A 15 12.96 -3.38 -9.68
N ASP A 16 12.29 -2.43 -9.00
CA ASP A 16 11.92 -2.46 -7.56
C ASP A 16 11.22 -3.75 -7.10
N LEU A 17 10.60 -4.50 -8.02
CA LEU A 17 10.19 -5.90 -7.85
C LEU A 17 10.89 -6.86 -8.84
N PRO A 18 10.92 -8.18 -8.57
CA PRO A 18 11.53 -9.17 -9.46
C PRO A 18 11.13 -8.97 -10.93
N ALA A 19 12.10 -8.89 -11.84
CA ALA A 19 11.87 -8.55 -13.25
C ALA A 19 10.88 -9.50 -13.96
N GLY A 20 10.74 -10.73 -13.46
CA GLY A 20 9.76 -11.70 -13.95
C GLY A 20 8.29 -11.27 -13.81
N LEU A 21 7.98 -10.34 -12.91
CA LEU A 21 6.65 -9.74 -12.73
C LEU A 21 6.30 -8.70 -13.80
N ALA A 22 7.28 -8.23 -14.57
CA ALA A 22 7.06 -7.29 -15.67
C ALA A 22 6.51 -7.96 -16.95
N ALA A 23 6.25 -9.28 -16.92
CA ALA A 23 5.74 -10.02 -18.06
C ALA A 23 4.28 -9.63 -18.36
N VAL A 24 4.11 -8.93 -19.48
CA VAL A 24 2.79 -8.54 -20.00
C VAL A 24 2.31 -9.60 -20.98
N HIS A 25 1.03 -9.98 -20.88
CA HIS A 25 0.44 -10.95 -21.79
C HIS A 25 0.38 -10.35 -23.22
N PRO A 26 0.88 -11.05 -24.26
CA PRO A 26 1.02 -10.49 -25.61
C PRO A 26 -0.33 -10.09 -26.25
N ARG A 27 -1.39 -10.87 -26.03
CA ARG A 27 -2.74 -10.62 -26.58
C ARG A 27 -3.58 -9.62 -25.78
N TYR A 28 -3.66 -9.78 -24.45
CA TYR A 28 -4.55 -9.00 -23.59
C TYR A 28 -3.88 -7.78 -22.94
N ARG A 29 -2.56 -7.60 -23.12
CA ARG A 29 -1.76 -6.50 -22.55
C ARG A 29 -1.89 -6.33 -21.03
N VAL A 30 -2.24 -7.40 -20.32
CA VAL A 30 -2.34 -7.42 -18.84
C VAL A 30 -1.09 -8.03 -18.20
N PRO A 31 -0.65 -7.55 -17.04
CA PRO A 31 0.46 -8.13 -16.28
C PRO A 31 -0.01 -9.40 -15.54
N HIS A 32 -0.31 -10.45 -16.30
CA HIS A 32 -0.85 -11.73 -15.82
C HIS A 32 -0.06 -12.34 -14.64
N ARG A 33 1.28 -12.29 -14.68
CA ARG A 33 2.11 -12.80 -13.57
C ARG A 33 1.97 -11.99 -12.29
N ALA A 34 1.84 -10.67 -12.40
CA ALA A 34 1.60 -9.81 -11.25
C ALA A 34 0.21 -10.05 -10.65
N GLU A 35 -0.82 -10.19 -11.49
CA GLU A 35 -2.17 -10.50 -11.02
C GLU A 35 -2.25 -11.86 -10.34
N LEU A 36 -1.64 -12.90 -10.92
CA LEU A 36 -1.59 -14.24 -10.32
C LEU A 36 -0.84 -14.24 -8.98
N ALA A 37 0.29 -13.54 -8.89
CA ALA A 37 1.05 -13.44 -7.65
C ALA A 37 0.22 -12.74 -6.55
N VAL A 38 -0.43 -11.61 -6.88
CA VAL A 38 -1.28 -10.90 -5.92
C VAL A 38 -2.48 -11.76 -5.51
N ALA A 39 -3.12 -12.43 -6.47
CA ALA A 39 -4.24 -13.34 -6.19
C ALA A 39 -3.82 -14.49 -5.26
N ALA A 40 -2.65 -15.10 -5.50
CA ALA A 40 -2.12 -16.17 -4.65
C ALA A 40 -1.87 -15.68 -3.22
N VAL A 41 -1.29 -14.48 -3.04
CA VAL A 41 -1.10 -13.88 -1.71
C VAL A 41 -2.44 -13.64 -1.01
N VAL A 42 -3.43 -13.09 -1.72
CA VAL A 42 -4.77 -12.85 -1.16
C VAL A 42 -5.42 -14.17 -0.73
N ILE A 43 -5.36 -15.20 -1.58
CA ILE A 43 -5.90 -16.54 -1.25
C ILE A 43 -5.21 -17.09 -0.01
N LEU A 44 -3.88 -17.01 0.07
CA LEU A 44 -3.12 -17.50 1.22
C LEU A 44 -3.51 -16.78 2.52
N VAL A 45 -3.67 -15.47 2.48
CA VAL A 45 -4.11 -14.67 3.63
C VAL A 45 -5.52 -15.07 4.08
N VAL A 46 -6.44 -15.32 3.14
CA VAL A 46 -7.83 -15.72 3.45
C VAL A 46 -7.92 -17.18 3.90
N VAL A 47 -7.06 -18.07 3.45
CA VAL A 47 -7.04 -19.48 3.86
C VAL A 47 -6.38 -19.65 5.24
N LEU A 48 -5.32 -18.90 5.52
CA LEU A 48 -4.59 -18.96 6.79
C LEU A 48 -5.23 -18.10 7.90
N GLY A 49 -5.99 -17.08 7.53
CA GLY A 49 -6.63 -16.14 8.47
C GLY A 49 -8.15 -16.18 8.39
N ASP A 50 -8.82 -15.56 9.36
CA ASP A 50 -10.26 -15.31 9.30
C ASP A 50 -10.55 -14.09 8.41
N VAL A 51 -11.67 -14.10 7.68
CA VAL A 51 -12.10 -13.00 6.80
C VAL A 51 -12.17 -11.68 7.57
N ARG A 52 -12.59 -11.73 8.84
CA ARG A 52 -12.62 -10.56 9.74
C ARG A 52 -11.22 -9.98 9.98
N GLY A 53 -10.22 -10.85 10.18
CA GLY A 53 -8.82 -10.46 10.32
C GLY A 53 -8.25 -9.89 9.02
N ALA A 54 -8.58 -10.50 7.88
CA ALA A 54 -8.17 -10.01 6.56
C ALA A 54 -8.74 -8.61 6.25
N ILE A 55 -10.00 -8.36 6.61
CA ILE A 55 -10.63 -7.02 6.48
C ILE A 55 -9.91 -6.01 7.37
N GLY A 56 -9.65 -6.35 8.63
CA GLY A 56 -8.93 -5.47 9.54
C GLY A 56 -7.50 -5.16 9.07
N PHE A 57 -6.78 -6.17 8.60
CA PHE A 57 -5.44 -6.04 8.01
C PHE A 57 -5.44 -5.09 6.79
N SER A 58 -6.41 -5.29 5.88
CA SER A 58 -6.58 -4.43 4.72
C SER A 58 -6.88 -2.98 5.12
N ALA A 59 -7.82 -2.78 6.04
CA ALA A 59 -8.18 -1.47 6.56
C ALA A 59 -6.98 -0.77 7.22
N CYS A 60 -6.17 -1.48 8.02
CA CYS A 60 -4.96 -0.94 8.62
C CYS A 60 -3.97 -0.44 7.55
N THR A 61 -3.72 -1.27 6.52
CA THR A 61 -2.81 -0.91 5.42
C THR A 61 -3.30 0.32 4.66
N VAL A 62 -4.60 0.42 4.41
CA VAL A 62 -5.23 1.58 3.75
C VAL A 62 -5.14 2.83 4.63
N LEU A 63 -5.36 2.71 5.94
CA LEU A 63 -5.22 3.82 6.89
C LEU A 63 -3.78 4.34 6.93
N VAL A 64 -2.78 3.45 6.90
CA VAL A 64 -1.37 3.86 6.80
C VAL A 64 -1.11 4.60 5.49
N TYR A 65 -1.60 4.08 4.36
CA TYR A 65 -1.48 4.75 3.07
C TYR A 65 -2.07 6.16 3.08
N TYR A 66 -3.26 6.33 3.67
CA TYR A 66 -3.87 7.64 3.82
C TYR A 66 -3.15 8.52 4.84
N ALA A 67 -2.63 7.97 5.94
CA ALA A 67 -1.82 8.72 6.89
C ALA A 67 -0.57 9.30 6.21
N ILE A 68 0.14 8.50 5.42
CA ILE A 68 1.30 8.95 4.63
C ILE A 68 0.89 10.04 3.63
N THR A 69 -0.24 9.84 2.94
CA THR A 69 -0.76 10.82 1.96
C THR A 69 -1.09 12.15 2.64
N ASN A 70 -1.75 12.13 3.81
CA ASN A 70 -2.05 13.31 4.59
C ASN A 70 -0.77 13.98 5.11
N ALA A 71 0.20 13.21 5.60
CA ALA A 71 1.49 13.73 6.04
C ALA A 71 2.27 14.41 4.88
N ALA A 72 2.28 13.80 3.70
CA ALA A 72 2.87 14.41 2.51
C ALA A 72 2.13 15.69 2.09
N ALA A 73 0.80 15.74 2.23
CA ALA A 73 0.03 16.95 1.97
C ALA A 73 0.39 18.11 2.91
N LEU A 74 0.86 17.83 4.14
CA LEU A 74 1.35 18.87 5.06
C LEU A 74 2.67 19.50 4.60
N THR A 75 3.46 18.80 3.78
CA THR A 75 4.71 19.35 3.22
C THR A 75 4.49 20.28 2.03
N LEU A 76 3.28 20.33 1.46
CA LEU A 76 2.95 21.30 0.43
C LEU A 76 2.90 22.71 1.05
N GLY A 77 3.62 23.64 0.42
CA GLY A 77 3.61 25.05 0.80
C GLY A 77 2.21 25.66 0.72
N ARG A 78 1.98 26.73 1.50
CA ARG A 78 0.74 27.51 1.44
C ARG A 78 0.72 28.30 0.13
N GLU A 79 0.01 27.80 -0.88
CA GLU A 79 -0.29 28.59 -2.08
C GLU A 79 -1.45 29.55 -1.81
N PRO A 80 -1.26 30.87 -1.99
CA PRO A 80 -2.31 31.87 -1.77
C PRO A 80 -3.55 31.68 -2.66
N GLU A 81 -3.41 31.04 -3.83
CA GLU A 81 -4.51 30.81 -4.77
C GLU A 81 -5.37 29.59 -4.44
N ARG A 82 -4.97 28.74 -3.49
CA ARG A 82 -5.75 27.56 -3.09
C ARG A 82 -6.95 27.97 -2.23
N LYS A 83 -8.16 27.80 -2.78
CA LYS A 83 -9.44 28.03 -2.10
C LYS A 83 -9.74 27.06 -0.95
N LEU A 84 -9.07 25.92 -0.89
CA LEU A 84 -9.31 24.86 0.11
C LEU A 84 -8.20 24.85 1.18
N PRO A 85 -8.54 24.78 2.49
CA PRO A 85 -7.58 24.75 3.58
C PRO A 85 -6.92 23.36 3.72
N VAL A 86 -6.08 23.01 2.75
CA VAL A 86 -5.51 21.66 2.59
C VAL A 86 -4.76 21.17 3.81
N GLN A 87 -4.08 22.08 4.53
CA GLN A 87 -3.38 21.71 5.77
C GLN A 87 -4.35 21.30 6.88
N ALA A 88 -5.49 22.00 7.03
CA ALA A 88 -6.50 21.62 8.01
C ALA A 88 -7.14 20.27 7.67
N LEU A 89 -7.44 20.04 6.38
CA LEU A 89 -7.95 18.74 5.91
C LEU A 89 -6.93 17.63 6.12
N ALA A 90 -5.65 17.89 5.85
CA ALA A 90 -4.58 16.92 6.02
C ALA A 90 -4.37 16.55 7.50
N VAL A 91 -4.40 17.54 8.41
CA VAL A 91 -4.36 17.27 9.86
C VAL A 91 -5.59 16.46 10.29
N ALA A 92 -6.79 16.87 9.88
CA ALA A 92 -8.03 16.15 10.23
C ALA A 92 -8.02 14.70 9.69
N GLY A 93 -7.57 14.50 8.45
CA GLY A 93 -7.43 13.20 7.83
C GLY A 93 -6.40 12.33 8.53
N LEU A 94 -5.25 12.89 8.91
CA LEU A 94 -4.21 12.18 9.66
C LEU A 94 -4.73 11.74 11.04
N VAL A 95 -5.37 12.64 11.77
CA VAL A 95 -5.98 12.34 13.08
C VAL A 95 -7.04 11.24 12.94
N GLY A 96 -7.92 11.35 11.94
CA GLY A 96 -8.91 10.32 11.65
C GLY A 96 -8.29 8.96 11.34
N CYS A 97 -7.20 8.94 10.57
CA CYS A 97 -6.49 7.69 10.26
C CYS A 97 -5.92 7.03 11.51
N VAL A 98 -5.27 7.81 12.38
CA VAL A 98 -4.67 7.31 13.65
C VAL A 98 -5.76 6.83 14.61
N LEU A 99 -6.83 7.61 14.79
CA LEU A 99 -7.94 7.24 15.67
C LEU A 99 -8.59 5.93 15.23
N LEU A 100 -8.88 5.78 13.93
CA LEU A 100 -9.42 4.53 13.40
C LEU A 100 -8.45 3.38 13.57
N ALA A 101 -7.15 3.59 13.33
CA ALA A 101 -6.14 2.55 13.49
C ALA A 101 -6.02 2.06 14.94
N VAL A 102 -6.16 2.93 15.94
CA VAL A 102 -6.17 2.55 17.37
C VAL A 102 -7.43 1.78 17.76
N ASN A 103 -8.55 1.99 17.06
CA ASN A 103 -9.78 1.24 17.28
C ASN A 103 -9.80 -0.14 16.57
N LEU A 104 -8.82 -0.43 15.73
CA LEU A 104 -8.72 -1.73 15.06
C LEU A 104 -8.18 -2.82 16.01
N PRO A 105 -8.57 -4.10 15.81
CA PRO A 105 -8.03 -5.20 16.60
C PRO A 105 -6.50 -5.28 16.44
N LEU A 106 -5.81 -5.46 17.57
CA LEU A 106 -4.33 -5.42 17.64
C LEU A 106 -3.66 -6.44 16.71
N SER A 107 -4.28 -7.60 16.51
CA SER A 107 -3.80 -8.62 15.56
C SER A 107 -3.70 -8.10 14.13
N SER A 108 -4.70 -7.35 13.67
CA SER A 108 -4.72 -6.72 12.35
C SER A 108 -3.68 -5.63 12.21
N VAL A 109 -3.47 -4.86 13.27
CA VAL A 109 -2.46 -3.78 13.32
C VAL A 109 -1.05 -4.37 13.24
N LEU A 110 -0.75 -5.36 14.08
CA LEU A 110 0.55 -6.04 14.08
C LEU A 110 0.84 -6.73 12.74
N ALA A 111 -0.16 -7.41 12.16
CA ALA A 111 -0.01 -8.01 10.83
C ALA A 111 0.25 -6.94 9.75
N GLY A 112 -0.49 -5.83 9.78
CA GLY A 112 -0.33 -4.70 8.86
C GLY A 112 1.07 -4.10 8.92
N PHE A 113 1.51 -3.72 10.13
CA PHE A 113 2.86 -3.19 10.34
C PHE A 113 3.95 -4.22 10.06
N GLY A 114 3.73 -5.50 10.32
CA GLY A 114 4.66 -6.58 9.95
C GLY A 114 4.90 -6.65 8.45
N VAL A 115 3.83 -6.62 7.65
CA VAL A 115 3.94 -6.61 6.18
C VAL A 115 4.61 -5.34 5.67
N LEU A 116 4.28 -4.18 6.24
CA LEU A 116 4.93 -2.91 5.90
C LEU A 116 6.42 -2.92 6.24
N ALA A 117 6.80 -3.44 7.40
CA ALA A 117 8.19 -3.55 7.82
C ALA A 117 8.97 -4.50 6.89
N LEU A 118 8.39 -5.66 6.54
CA LEU A 118 8.99 -6.57 5.55
C LEU A 118 9.21 -5.89 4.20
N GLY A 119 8.23 -5.12 3.73
CA GLY A 119 8.34 -4.34 2.49
C GLY A 119 9.43 -3.27 2.56
N ALA A 120 9.53 -2.55 3.68
CA ALA A 120 10.55 -1.54 3.91
C ALA A 120 11.96 -2.14 3.99
N VAL A 121 12.13 -3.27 4.69
CA VAL A 121 13.39 -4.01 4.76
C VAL A 121 13.79 -4.52 3.38
N TRP A 122 12.86 -5.10 2.62
CA TRP A 122 13.11 -5.51 1.25
C TRP A 122 13.59 -4.35 0.40
N TYR A 123 12.90 -3.20 0.47
CA TYR A 123 13.28 -2.00 -0.26
C TYR A 123 14.68 -1.50 0.14
N ALA A 124 14.99 -1.43 1.43
CA ALA A 124 16.28 -0.98 1.95
C ALA A 124 17.42 -1.92 1.53
N LEU A 125 17.26 -3.23 1.73
CA LEU A 125 18.25 -4.24 1.31
C LEU A 125 18.51 -4.17 -0.19
N ARG A 126 17.48 -3.86 -0.97
CA ARG A 126 17.57 -3.79 -2.42
C ARG A 126 18.17 -2.48 -2.91
N SER A 127 17.89 -1.37 -2.23
CA SER A 127 18.55 -0.08 -2.47
C SER A 127 20.03 -0.12 -2.10
N ALA A 128 20.41 -0.88 -1.07
CA ALA A 128 21.80 -1.08 -0.66
C ALA A 128 22.60 -1.99 -1.62
N ARG A 129 21.91 -2.75 -2.50
CA ARG A 129 22.52 -3.58 -3.54
C ARG A 129 22.65 -2.88 -4.90
N ARG A 130 22.16 -1.64 -5.02
CA ARG A 130 22.39 -0.78 -6.20
C ARG A 130 23.57 0.13 -5.95
#